data_AF-A0A377B9B6-F1
#
_entry.id   AF-A0A377B9B6-F1
#
_cell.length_a   1.000
_cell.length_b   1.000
_cell.length_c   1.000
_cell.angle_alpha   90.00
_cell.angle_beta   90.00
_cell.angle_gamma   90.00
#
_symmetry.space_group_name_H-M   'P 1'
#
loop_
_entity.id
_entity.type
_entity.pdbx_description
1 polymer ?
#
loop_
_entity_poly.entity_id
_entity_poly.type
_entity_poly.pdbx_seq_one_letter_code
_entity_poly.pdbx_strand_id
1 'polypeptide(L)'
;MKQIEDLTREAMGFSEKRGDSLNVVNSPFNSSDESGGELPFWQQQAFIDQLLAAGRWLLVLLVAWLLWRKAVRPQLTRRAEAMKAVTATGAGP
;
A
#
# COMPACT_ATOMS: atom_id res chain seq x y z
N MET A 1 -8.86 42.50 -60.53
CA MET A 1 -8.74 41.02 -60.57
C MET A 1 -8.33 40.63 -61.98
N LYS A 2 -7.20 40.00 -62.32
CA LYS A 2 -6.06 39.44 -61.58
C LYS A 2 -4.83 39.82 -62.42
N GLN A 3 -4.02 40.73 -61.88
CA GLN A 3 -2.66 41.04 -62.28
C GLN A 3 -1.78 40.12 -61.41
N ILE A 4 -0.64 39.54 -61.77
CA ILE A 4 0.40 39.81 -62.76
C ILE A 4 1.49 38.74 -62.43
N GLU A 5 2.40 38.44 -63.36
CA GLU A 5 3.70 37.76 -63.11
C GLU A 5 3.63 36.30 -62.60
N ASP A 6 3.63 35.27 -63.43
CA ASP A 6 4.72 34.89 -64.35
C ASP A 6 6.13 35.26 -63.86
N LEU A 7 6.90 34.20 -63.59
CA LEU A 7 8.36 34.18 -63.54
C LEU A 7 9.03 35.02 -62.44
N THR A 8 9.10 34.47 -61.24
CA THR A 8 10.34 34.60 -60.45
C THR A 8 10.70 33.28 -59.80
N ARG A 9 11.53 32.52 -60.54
CA ARG A 9 12.76 31.97 -59.97
C ARG A 9 12.62 30.67 -59.18
N GLU A 10 12.46 29.62 -59.95
CA GLU A 10 13.48 28.57 -60.07
C GLU A 10 14.90 29.14 -59.79
N ALA A 11 15.35 29.15 -58.52
CA ALA A 11 16.77 29.17 -58.09
C ALA A 11 16.95 29.25 -56.55
N MET A 12 16.16 28.52 -55.76
CA MET A 12 16.65 28.07 -54.45
C MET A 12 16.34 26.58 -54.33
N GLY A 13 17.30 25.80 -54.83
CA GLY A 13 17.23 24.35 -54.82
C GLY A 13 17.06 23.80 -53.41
N PHE A 14 15.98 23.06 -53.20
CA PHE A 14 15.91 22.07 -52.15
C PHE A 14 15.06 20.88 -52.61
N SER A 15 15.63 20.16 -53.59
CA SER A 15 15.81 18.70 -53.55
C SER A 15 14.69 17.90 -52.86
N GLU A 16 13.81 17.34 -53.69
CA GLU A 16 12.87 16.23 -53.46
C GLU A 16 13.59 14.88 -53.14
N LYS A 17 14.75 14.95 -52.47
CA LYS A 17 15.81 13.92 -52.43
C LYS A 17 16.39 13.67 -51.04
N ARG A 18 15.61 13.90 -49.99
CA ARG A 18 15.92 13.39 -48.64
C ARG A 18 14.64 12.84 -48.06
N GLY A 19 14.52 11.51 -48.13
CA GLY A 19 13.58 10.73 -47.33
C GLY A 19 13.95 10.82 -45.85
N ASP A 20 13.92 12.03 -45.31
CA ASP A 20 13.93 12.27 -43.88
C ASP A 20 12.51 12.71 -43.57
N SER A 21 11.68 11.72 -43.25
CA SER A 21 10.44 11.97 -42.54
C SER A 21 10.80 12.87 -41.37
N LEU A 22 10.37 14.13 -41.41
CA LEU A 22 10.21 14.94 -40.21
C LEU A 22 9.13 14.24 -39.40
N ASN A 23 9.53 13.15 -38.76
CA ASN A 23 8.81 12.54 -37.68
C ASN A 23 8.92 13.56 -36.57
N VAL A 24 8.01 14.52 -36.58
CA VAL A 24 7.61 15.23 -35.38
C VAL A 24 6.92 14.16 -34.52
N VAL A 25 7.73 13.24 -33.98
CA VAL A 25 7.42 12.60 -32.74
C VAL A 25 7.29 13.78 -31.79
N ASN A 26 6.03 14.15 -31.58
CA ASN A 26 5.55 14.70 -30.34
C ASN A 26 5.97 13.69 -29.26
N SER A 27 7.25 13.69 -28.93
CA SER A 27 7.77 13.03 -27.76
C SER A 27 7.09 13.78 -26.62
N PRO A 28 6.15 13.14 -25.91
CA PRO A 28 5.45 13.81 -24.85
C PRO A 28 6.51 14.34 -23.88
N PHE A 29 6.50 15.66 -23.63
CA PHE A 29 7.39 16.33 -22.68
C PHE A 29 7.21 15.83 -21.23
N ASN A 30 6.18 15.01 -21.00
CA ASN A 30 6.16 14.07 -19.91
C ASN A 30 6.61 12.71 -20.45
N SER A 31 7.85 12.33 -20.15
CA SER A 31 8.03 10.98 -19.64
C SER A 31 7.06 10.90 -18.47
N SER A 32 5.88 10.32 -18.68
CA SER A 32 5.13 9.79 -17.56
C SER A 32 5.97 8.63 -17.04
N ASP A 33 7.06 8.96 -16.35
CA ASP A 33 7.41 8.27 -15.13
C ASP A 33 6.14 8.37 -14.27
N GLU A 34 5.21 7.45 -14.53
CA GLU A 34 4.12 7.11 -13.63
C GLU A 34 4.68 6.53 -12.31
N SER A 35 6.01 6.39 -12.23
CA SER A 35 6.82 6.17 -11.03
C SER A 35 7.19 7.47 -10.29
N GLY A 36 6.78 8.63 -10.79
CA GLY A 36 7.02 9.96 -10.22
C GLY A 36 6.24 10.22 -8.94
N GLY A 37 6.69 9.61 -7.83
CA GLY A 37 6.63 10.27 -6.52
C GLY A 37 5.51 9.86 -5.56
N GLU A 38 4.87 8.71 -5.72
CA GLU A 38 4.15 8.14 -4.58
C GLU A 38 5.15 7.48 -3.63
N LEU A 39 5.13 7.93 -2.36
CA LEU A 39 5.95 7.33 -1.32
C LEU A 39 5.74 5.80 -1.31
N PRO A 40 6.81 5.00 -1.17
CA PRO A 40 6.71 3.55 -1.00
C PRO A 40 5.62 3.17 0.00
N PHE A 41 4.88 2.09 -0.25
CA PHE A 41 3.68 1.73 0.52
C PHE A 41 3.90 1.66 2.04
N TRP A 42 5.10 1.29 2.50
CA TRP A 42 5.47 1.21 3.92
C TRP A 42 5.75 2.58 4.57
N GLN A 43 6.03 3.59 3.75
CA GLN A 43 6.22 4.99 4.15
C GLN A 43 4.95 5.83 4.00
N GLN A 44 3.87 5.24 3.46
CA GLN A 44 2.59 5.92 3.37
C GLN A 44 2.02 6.14 4.78
N GLN A 45 1.55 7.37 5.04
CA GLN A 45 0.97 7.74 6.33
C GLN A 45 -0.17 6.79 6.74
N ALA A 46 -1.03 6.41 5.79
CA ALA A 46 -2.14 5.48 6.03
C ALA A 46 -1.65 4.11 6.55
N PHE A 47 -0.53 3.60 6.05
CA PHE A 47 0.05 2.34 6.52
C PHE A 47 0.57 2.45 7.95
N ILE A 48 1.26 3.55 8.28
CA ILE A 48 1.77 3.81 9.64
C ILE A 48 0.59 3.97 10.62
N ASP A 49 -0.45 4.71 10.23
CA ASP A 49 -1.64 4.89 11.06
C ASP A 49 -2.36 3.57 11.31
N GLN A 50 -2.51 2.71 10.29
CA GLN A 50 -3.06 1.36 10.45
C GLN A 50 -2.17 0.48 11.32
N LEU A 51 -0.84 0.55 11.16
CA LEU A 51 0.11 -0.22 11.97
C LEU A 51 0.04 0.18 13.45
N LEU A 52 -0.02 1.48 13.74
CA LEU A 52 -0.20 2.02 15.08
C LEU A 52 -1.55 1.60 15.69
N ALA A 53 -2.62 1.68 14.90
CA ALA A 53 -3.95 1.24 15.32
C ALA A 53 -3.97 -0.25 15.65
N ALA A 54 -3.43 -1.10 14.77
CA ALA A 54 -3.29 -2.53 14.97
C ALA A 54 -2.41 -2.84 16.19
N GLY A 55 -1.29 -2.12 16.36
CA GLY A 55 -0.40 -2.24 17.50
C GLY A 55 -1.10 -1.97 18.83
N ARG A 56 -2.01 -0.98 18.89
CA ARG A 56 -2.79 -0.69 20.10
C ARG A 56 -3.73 -1.84 20.48
N TRP A 57 -4.42 -2.42 19.51
CA TRP A 57 -5.27 -3.60 19.74
C TRP A 57 -4.45 -4.85 20.10
N LEU A 58 -3.29 -5.03 19.48
CA LEU A 58 -2.37 -6.13 19.79
C LEU A 58 -1.88 -6.04 21.24
N LEU A 59 -1.56 -4.83 21.72
CA LEU A 59 -1.23 -4.59 23.12
C LEU A 59 -2.36 -4.98 24.07
N VAL A 60 -3.60 -4.57 23.76
CA VAL A 60 -4.78 -4.93 24.56
C VAL A 60 -4.97 -6.45 24.61
N LEU A 61 -4.85 -7.13 23.45
CA LEU A 61 -4.93 -8.59 23.39
C LEU A 61 -3.81 -9.26 24.18
N LEU A 62 -2.59 -8.74 24.13
CA LEU A 62 -1.46 -9.28 24.87
C LEU A 62 -1.67 -9.14 26.38
N VAL A 63 -2.15 -7.98 26.84
CA VAL A 63 -2.51 -7.76 28.25
C VAL A 63 -3.67 -8.66 28.67
N ALA A 64 -4.73 -8.74 27.88
CA ALA A 64 -5.87 -9.62 28.14
C ALA A 64 -5.43 -11.09 28.21
N TRP A 65 -4.57 -11.53 27.29
CA TRP A 65 -3.98 -12.87 27.28
C TRP A 65 -3.10 -13.12 28.51
N LEU A 66 -2.30 -12.14 28.93
CA LEU A 66 -1.46 -12.25 30.12
C LEU A 66 -2.30 -12.35 31.39
N LEU A 67 -3.35 -11.52 31.52
CA LEU A 67 -4.30 -11.57 32.62
C LEU A 67 -5.07 -12.89 32.62
N TRP A 68 -5.52 -13.36 31.46
CA TRP A 68 -6.17 -14.66 31.34
C TRP A 68 -5.24 -15.79 31.78
N ARG A 69 -4.00 -15.81 31.30
CA ARG A 69 -3.00 -16.81 31.69
C ARG A 69 -2.71 -16.78 33.20
N LYS A 70 -2.66 -15.60 33.81
CA LYS A 70 -2.35 -15.43 35.24
C LYS A 70 -3.56 -15.61 36.15
N ALA A 71 -4.77 -15.26 35.74
CA ALA A 71 -5.96 -15.29 36.59
C ALA A 71 -6.84 -16.52 36.32
N VAL A 72 -7.03 -16.91 35.07
CA VAL A 72 -7.97 -17.99 34.71
C VAL A 72 -7.37 -19.36 35.00
N ARG A 73 -6.11 -19.62 34.65
CA ARG A 73 -5.44 -20.90 34.99
C ARG A 73 -5.49 -21.24 36.49
N PRO A 74 -5.03 -20.39 37.42
CA PRO A 74 -5.03 -20.77 38.83
C PRO A 74 -6.44 -20.86 39.42
N GLN A 75 -7.41 -20.10 38.90
CA GLN A 75 -8.79 -20.20 39.38
C GLN A 75 -9.48 -21.49 38.91
N LEU A 76 -9.19 -21.96 37.70
CA LEU A 76 -9.65 -23.29 37.24
C LEU A 76 -9.04 -24.41 38.11
N THR A 77 -7.74 -24.36 38.38
CA THR A 77 -7.08 -25.34 39.25
C THR A 77 -7.64 -25.32 40.67
N ARG A 78 -7.80 -24.14 41.28
CA ARG A 78 -8.39 -23.99 42.62
C ARG A 78 -9.83 -24.50 42.69
N ARG A 79 -10.65 -24.24 41.66
CA ARG A 79 -12.02 -24.75 41.57
C ARG A 79 -12.05 -26.27 41.41
N ALA A 80 -11.15 -26.84 40.62
CA ALA A 80 -11.04 -28.29 40.45
C ALA A 80 -10.62 -29.00 41.76
N GLU A 81 -9.71 -28.40 42.53
CA GLU A 81 -9.30 -28.90 43.85
C GLU A 81 -10.42 -28.81 44.89
N ALA A 82 -11.13 -27.68 44.93
CA ALA A 82 -12.28 -27.50 45.82
C ALA A 82 -13.41 -28.51 45.51
N MET A 83 -13.67 -28.76 44.22
CA MET A 83 -14.67 -29.75 43.80
C MET A 83 -14.25 -31.17 44.20
N LYS A 84 -12.96 -31.53 44.03
CA LYS A 84 -12.42 -32.82 44.50
C LYS A 84 -12.56 -33.00 46.01
N ALA A 85 -12.28 -31.98 46.80
CA ALA A 85 -12.41 -32.03 48.26
C ALA A 85 -13.87 -32.25 48.69
N VAL A 86 -14.82 -31.55 48.07
CA VAL A 86 -16.26 -31.73 48.34
C VAL A 86 -16.73 -33.14 47.95
N THR A 87 -16.30 -33.67 46.81
CA THR A 87 -16.66 -35.04 46.40
C THR A 87 -16.02 -36.11 47.30
N ALA A 88 -14.82 -35.88 47.83
CA ALA A 88 -14.15 -36.81 48.74
C ALA A 88 -14.78 -36.82 50.14
N THR A 89 -15.25 -35.66 50.63
CA THR A 89 -15.96 -35.56 51.91
C THR A 89 -17.42 -36.01 51.81
N GLY A 90 -18.06 -35.88 50.64
CA GLY A 90 -19.46 -36.31 50.41
C GLY A 90 -19.63 -37.80 50.08
N ALA A 91 -18.55 -38.57 49.94
CA ALA A 91 -18.58 -39.99 49.60
C ALA A 91 -18.40 -40.94 50.81
N GLY A 92 -18.55 -40.45 52.05
CA GLY A 92 -18.80 -41.29 53.23
C GLY A 92 -20.30 -41.27 53.53
N PRO A 93 -20.99 -42.42 53.47
CA PRO A 93 -21.02 -43.37 54.59
C PRO A 93 -20.37 -44.73 54.33
#